data_AF-A0A7X6Z521-F1
#
_entry.id   AF-A0A7X6Z521-F1
#
_cell.length_a   1.000
_cell.length_b   1.000
_cell.length_c   1.000
_cell.angle_alpha   90.00
_cell.angle_beta   90.00
_cell.angle_gamma   90.00
#
_symmetry.space_group_name_H-M   'P 1'
#
loop_
_entity.id
_entity.type
_entity.pdbx_description
1 polymer ?
#
loop_
_entity_poly.entity_id
_entity_poly.type
_entity_poly.pdbx_seq_one_letter_code
_entity_poly.pdbx_strand_id
1 'polypeptide(L)'
;MRILQREMDAADGQELDGLVAEFGQLQQAMEDEGAYDYRARLARNLAGLGLTEKQMNQPCHTLSGGEQMRVSLGRLLLEPGDLLLLDEPTNHLDYDGLDWLQQYLLSRKDALVVVSHDRWFLDHVCGKIFELENRQLYTYRGNYSQAMEQKRERQALLGLTMDRLAGEIKRQEAVTQTMLSHRKMKSYHSREKTVDRLKDQMSRIQSQVNPDRRMTFSFLAAETKKDQNRLLIGAEDLSMAYDRPLFQDVSFPVRARDRLALVGPNGCGKTTLLHILLGRAEADTGRISLYGNPGIAFMGQSVDFHDETQTVYQYLAHSFPASETQIRGRLARFGFRDEAMVKVLGALSGGERHRLHLCSLLEQKPDLLVLDEPTNHLDIESRQLLEQALAEFQGAFMVVSHDRYFIRTVAKSVLGFVGTDILPFDDYESWYRQHRLWLEETVYPVTQRSGIPASPAELRRARAEQRLALSRTKKDIEIREEACRLFEQADASAHKAEDYERYAGLLGELDDLYQRYFDLEEEMA
;
A
#
# COMPACT_ATOMS: atom_id res chain seq x y z
N MET A 1 -27.90 26.89 13.58
CA MET A 1 -27.07 28.04 13.18
C MET A 1 -27.84 29.05 12.32
N ARG A 2 -27.88 28.96 10.98
CA ARG A 2 -28.52 30.01 10.14
C ARG A 2 -30.02 30.23 10.36
N ILE A 3 -30.74 29.22 10.83
CA ILE A 3 -32.16 29.31 11.20
C ILE A 3 -32.30 30.04 12.55
N LEU A 4 -31.62 29.53 13.59
CA LEU A 4 -31.52 30.18 14.92
C LEU A 4 -31.06 31.64 14.85
N GLN A 5 -30.08 31.99 14.00
CA GLN A 5 -29.64 33.38 13.79
C GLN A 5 -30.79 34.28 13.29
N ARG A 6 -31.62 33.78 12.36
CA ARG A 6 -32.77 34.53 11.84
C ARG A 6 -33.90 34.64 12.86
N GLU A 7 -34.04 33.65 13.74
CA GLU A 7 -35.04 33.65 14.81
C GLU A 7 -34.61 34.59 15.96
N MET A 8 -33.31 34.66 16.25
CA MET A 8 -32.74 35.64 17.19
C MET A 8 -32.91 37.08 16.71
N ASP A 9 -32.75 37.34 15.40
CA ASP A 9 -32.97 38.67 14.81
C ASP A 9 -34.44 39.15 14.90
N ALA A 10 -35.38 38.23 15.18
CA ALA A 10 -36.82 38.49 15.22
C ALA A 10 -37.46 38.36 16.61
N ALA A 11 -36.69 38.01 17.65
CA ALA A 11 -37.18 37.73 19.00
C ALA A 11 -36.72 38.78 20.02
N ASP A 12 -37.56 39.08 21.00
CA ASP A 12 -37.28 40.04 22.09
C ASP A 12 -37.52 39.41 23.48
N GLY A 13 -36.76 39.86 24.49
CA GLY A 13 -36.97 39.48 25.89
C GLY A 13 -36.58 38.03 26.23
N GLN A 14 -37.46 37.31 26.94
CA GLN A 14 -37.17 35.95 27.41
C GLN A 14 -37.00 34.90 26.29
N GLU A 15 -37.60 35.13 25.12
CA GLU A 15 -37.40 34.26 23.95
C GLU A 15 -35.99 34.42 23.37
N LEU A 16 -35.44 35.64 23.38
CA LEU A 16 -34.07 35.90 22.95
C LEU A 16 -33.05 35.22 23.88
N ASP A 17 -33.24 35.31 25.20
CA ASP A 17 -32.36 34.66 26.18
C ASP A 17 -32.32 33.12 26.00
N GLY A 18 -33.47 32.51 25.69
CA GLY A 18 -33.56 31.09 25.38
C GLY A 18 -32.84 30.71 24.08
N LEU A 19 -33.06 31.49 23.02
CA LEU A 19 -32.41 31.28 21.71
C LEU A 19 -30.89 31.51 21.77
N VAL A 20 -30.41 32.46 22.56
CA VAL A 20 -28.98 32.71 22.80
C VAL A 20 -28.34 31.53 23.52
N ALA A 21 -29.01 30.95 24.53
CA ALA A 21 -28.50 29.77 25.22
C ALA A 21 -28.44 28.54 24.29
N GLU A 22 -29.47 28.32 23.47
CA GLU A 22 -29.50 27.25 22.47
C GLU A 22 -28.44 27.46 21.38
N PHE A 23 -28.25 28.69 20.92
CA PHE A 23 -27.20 29.07 19.99
C PHE A 23 -25.80 28.81 20.57
N GLY A 24 -25.57 29.16 21.84
CA GLY A 24 -24.32 28.90 22.55
C GLY A 24 -24.01 27.42 22.70
N GLN A 25 -25.01 26.61 23.07
CA GLN A 25 -24.86 25.14 23.12
C GLN A 25 -24.55 24.54 21.75
N LEU A 26 -25.23 25.02 20.69
CA LEU A 26 -24.99 24.55 19.33
C LEU A 26 -23.61 24.97 18.82
N GLN A 27 -23.16 26.19 19.14
CA GLN A 27 -21.84 26.66 18.79
C GLN A 27 -20.75 25.84 19.50
N GLN A 28 -20.93 25.56 20.79
CA GLN A 28 -19.99 24.74 21.54
C GLN A 28 -19.95 23.30 21.03
N ALA A 29 -21.11 22.70 20.71
CA ALA A 29 -21.15 21.39 20.06
C ALA A 29 -20.46 21.40 18.68
N MET A 30 -20.62 22.47 17.89
CA MET A 30 -19.92 22.64 16.62
C MET A 30 -18.41 22.82 16.79
N GLU A 31 -17.95 23.50 17.83
CA GLU A 31 -16.53 23.62 18.17
C GLU A 31 -15.96 22.27 18.62
N ASP A 32 -16.68 21.53 19.47
CA ASP A 32 -16.29 20.21 19.97
C ASP A 32 -16.23 19.15 18.84
N GLU A 33 -17.13 19.22 17.85
CA GLU A 33 -17.09 18.39 16.64
C GLU A 33 -16.08 18.91 15.58
N GLY A 34 -15.49 20.09 15.80
CA GLY A 34 -14.56 20.75 14.89
C GLY A 34 -15.21 21.11 13.53
N ALA A 35 -16.44 21.58 13.56
CA ALA A 35 -17.18 22.02 12.38
C ALA A 35 -16.55 23.25 11.68
N TYR A 36 -15.54 23.89 12.27
CA TYR A 36 -14.84 25.04 11.66
C TYR A 36 -13.59 24.62 10.88
N ASP A 37 -12.89 23.55 11.29
CA ASP A 37 -11.68 23.06 10.64
C ASP A 37 -11.92 21.82 9.75
N TYR A 38 -13.15 21.27 9.74
CA TYR A 38 -13.49 20.07 8.95
C TYR A 38 -13.15 20.20 7.46
N ARG A 39 -13.29 21.39 6.86
CA ARG A 39 -12.94 21.60 5.45
C ARG A 39 -11.44 21.47 5.21
N ALA A 40 -10.64 22.03 6.10
CA ALA A 40 -9.18 21.92 6.04
C ALA A 40 -8.73 20.49 6.34
N ARG A 41 -9.37 19.79 7.28
CA ARG A 41 -9.14 18.37 7.56
C ARG A 41 -9.51 17.49 6.36
N LEU A 42 -10.66 17.72 5.74
CA LEU A 42 -11.11 17.00 4.54
C LEU A 42 -10.17 17.24 3.36
N ALA A 43 -9.80 18.49 3.10
CA ALA A 43 -8.86 18.82 2.03
C ALA A 43 -7.51 18.14 2.24
N ARG A 44 -6.98 18.15 3.47
CA ARG A 44 -5.73 17.43 3.82
C ARG A 44 -5.86 15.93 3.63
N ASN A 45 -6.96 15.32 4.07
CA ASN A 45 -7.19 13.88 3.91
C ASN A 45 -7.31 13.48 2.42
N LEU A 46 -8.09 14.22 1.64
CA LEU A 46 -8.27 13.96 0.21
C LEU A 46 -6.96 14.19 -0.57
N ALA A 47 -6.20 15.22 -0.22
CA ALA A 47 -4.89 15.49 -0.83
C ALA A 47 -3.90 14.37 -0.49
N GLY A 48 -3.88 13.91 0.76
CA GLY A 48 -3.09 12.77 1.21
C GLY A 48 -3.43 11.47 0.50
N LEU A 49 -4.70 11.25 0.15
CA LEU A 49 -5.15 10.12 -0.69
C LEU A 49 -4.89 10.32 -2.20
N GLY A 50 -4.20 11.40 -2.59
CA GLY A 50 -3.79 11.67 -3.96
C GLY A 50 -4.87 12.30 -4.85
N LEU A 51 -5.90 12.96 -4.28
CA LEU A 51 -6.82 13.79 -5.07
C LEU A 51 -6.27 15.21 -5.24
N THR A 52 -6.36 15.72 -6.47
CA THR A 52 -6.02 17.10 -6.81
C THR A 52 -7.14 18.06 -6.44
N GLU A 53 -6.80 19.34 -6.25
CA GLU A 53 -7.78 20.41 -5.97
C GLU A 53 -8.87 20.51 -7.06
N LYS A 54 -8.52 20.25 -8.32
CA LYS A 54 -9.49 20.21 -9.43
C LYS A 54 -10.51 19.08 -9.22
N GLN A 55 -10.07 17.89 -8.85
CA GLN A 55 -10.95 16.74 -8.60
C GLN A 55 -11.82 16.97 -7.36
N MET A 56 -11.29 17.62 -6.32
CA MET A 56 -12.06 17.95 -5.10
C MET A 56 -13.25 18.88 -5.38
N ASN A 57 -13.16 19.71 -6.43
CA ASN A 57 -14.22 20.64 -6.82
C ASN A 57 -15.18 20.07 -7.88
N GLN A 58 -15.01 18.81 -8.30
CA GLN A 58 -15.87 18.17 -9.28
C GLN A 58 -17.02 17.38 -8.61
N PRO A 59 -18.18 17.23 -9.28
CA PRO A 59 -19.25 16.36 -8.79
C PRO A 59 -18.79 14.89 -8.69
N CYS A 60 -19.15 14.19 -7.61
CA CYS A 60 -18.69 12.81 -7.40
C CYS A 60 -19.00 11.84 -8.54
N HIS A 61 -20.10 12.06 -9.30
CA HIS A 61 -20.49 11.19 -10.41
C HIS A 61 -19.59 11.31 -11.65
N THR A 62 -18.75 12.35 -11.74
CA THR A 62 -17.78 12.51 -12.84
C THR A 62 -16.42 11.88 -12.52
N LEU A 63 -16.21 11.47 -11.27
CA LEU A 63 -14.98 10.80 -10.83
C LEU A 63 -15.00 9.32 -11.26
N SER A 64 -13.83 8.77 -11.55
CA SER A 64 -13.63 7.33 -11.75
C SER A 64 -13.97 6.54 -10.48
N GLY A 65 -14.27 5.24 -10.61
CA GLY A 65 -14.61 4.39 -9.46
C GLY A 65 -13.55 4.38 -8.36
N GLY A 66 -12.26 4.43 -8.71
CA GLY A 66 -11.16 4.51 -7.75
C GLY A 66 -11.10 5.86 -7.03
N GLU A 67 -11.33 6.96 -7.74
CA GLU A 67 -11.40 8.30 -7.12
C GLU A 67 -12.63 8.42 -6.20
N GLN A 68 -13.77 7.87 -6.59
CA GLN A 68 -14.96 7.81 -5.73
C GLN A 68 -14.69 7.04 -4.43
N MET A 69 -13.98 5.90 -4.52
CA MET A 69 -13.55 5.14 -3.35
C MET A 69 -12.64 5.97 -2.44
N ARG A 70 -11.67 6.72 -3.00
CA ARG A 70 -10.79 7.61 -2.23
C ARG A 70 -11.57 8.73 -1.53
N VAL A 71 -12.58 9.30 -2.19
CA VAL A 71 -13.47 10.30 -1.55
C VAL A 71 -14.26 9.66 -0.41
N SER A 72 -14.77 8.45 -0.60
CA SER A 72 -15.46 7.68 0.44
C SER A 72 -14.55 7.40 1.64
N LEU A 73 -13.32 6.95 1.38
CA LEU A 73 -12.30 6.73 2.40
C LEU A 73 -11.96 8.03 3.13
N GLY A 74 -11.72 9.12 2.41
CA GLY A 74 -11.41 10.43 3.00
C GLY A 74 -12.53 10.95 3.91
N ARG A 75 -13.79 10.70 3.55
CA ARG A 75 -14.94 10.97 4.42
C ARG A 75 -14.94 10.06 5.66
N LEU A 76 -14.82 8.75 5.48
CA LEU A 76 -14.83 7.79 6.57
C LEU A 76 -13.72 8.07 7.60
N LEU A 77 -12.55 8.50 7.15
CA LEU A 77 -11.43 8.85 8.04
C LEU A 77 -11.72 10.09 8.90
N LEU A 78 -12.65 10.96 8.51
CA LEU A 78 -13.07 12.10 9.34
C LEU A 78 -14.14 11.73 10.37
N GLU A 79 -14.84 10.61 10.19
CA GLU A 79 -15.88 10.21 11.12
C GLU A 79 -15.23 9.83 12.46
N PRO A 80 -15.66 10.45 13.57
CA PRO A 80 -15.15 10.09 14.89
C PRO A 80 -15.65 8.68 15.24
N GLY A 81 -14.78 7.82 15.77
CA GLY A 81 -15.17 6.48 16.18
C GLY A 81 -14.06 5.74 16.92
N ASP A 82 -14.45 4.92 17.89
CA ASP A 82 -13.53 4.09 18.68
C ASP A 82 -13.03 2.85 17.92
N LEU A 83 -13.72 2.47 16.84
CA LEU A 83 -13.43 1.31 16.01
C LEU A 83 -13.59 1.65 14.54
N LEU A 84 -12.50 1.52 13.77
CA LEU A 84 -12.49 1.69 12.33
C LEU A 84 -12.39 0.32 11.64
N LEU A 85 -13.35 0.03 10.76
CA LEU A 85 -13.39 -1.17 9.94
C LEU A 85 -13.08 -0.79 8.49
N LEU A 86 -12.01 -1.32 7.93
CA LEU A 86 -11.60 -1.06 6.56
C LEU A 86 -11.57 -2.35 5.76
N ASP A 87 -12.28 -2.39 4.64
CA ASP A 87 -12.26 -3.50 3.69
C ASP A 87 -11.52 -3.08 2.42
N GLU A 88 -10.35 -3.68 2.21
CA GLU A 88 -9.41 -3.43 1.11
C GLU A 88 -9.09 -1.93 0.86
N PRO A 89 -8.68 -1.15 1.88
CA PRO A 89 -8.48 0.30 1.75
C PRO A 89 -7.28 0.69 0.87
N THR A 90 -6.39 -0.27 0.60
CA THR A 90 -5.16 -0.07 -0.19
C THR A 90 -5.42 -0.09 -1.69
N ASN A 91 -6.57 -0.59 -2.13
CA ASN A 91 -6.88 -0.68 -3.55
C ASN A 91 -6.99 0.71 -4.17
N HIS A 92 -6.48 0.83 -5.40
CA HIS A 92 -6.51 2.07 -6.18
C HIS A 92 -5.77 3.26 -5.54
N LEU A 93 -4.92 3.06 -4.52
CA LEU A 93 -4.00 4.07 -4.01
C LEU A 93 -2.63 3.91 -4.67
N ASP A 94 -1.98 5.02 -4.98
CA ASP A 94 -0.55 5.04 -5.36
C ASP A 94 0.33 4.94 -4.12
N TYR A 95 1.64 4.96 -4.38
CA TYR A 95 2.67 5.01 -3.37
C TYR A 95 2.40 6.06 -2.27
N ASP A 96 2.14 7.31 -2.68
CA ASP A 96 2.03 8.44 -1.76
C ASP A 96 0.75 8.32 -0.93
N GLY A 97 -0.37 7.94 -1.57
CA GLY A 97 -1.61 7.64 -0.88
C GLY A 97 -1.49 6.51 0.12
N LEU A 98 -0.75 5.44 -0.21
CA LEU A 98 -0.49 4.33 0.70
C LEU A 98 0.38 4.74 1.89
N ASP A 99 1.44 5.52 1.67
CA ASP A 99 2.33 5.99 2.73
C ASP A 99 1.61 6.95 3.68
N TRP A 100 0.83 7.88 3.12
CA TRP A 100 -0.01 8.78 3.88
C TRP A 100 -1.04 8.03 4.71
N LEU A 101 -1.75 7.07 4.10
CA LEU A 101 -2.76 6.28 4.81
C LEU A 101 -2.14 5.47 5.96
N GLN A 102 -0.97 4.87 5.75
CA GLN A 102 -0.23 4.16 6.80
C GLN A 102 0.10 5.08 7.98
N GLN A 103 0.70 6.25 7.71
CA GLN A 103 1.05 7.21 8.76
C GLN A 103 -0.19 7.74 9.47
N TYR A 104 -1.26 8.03 8.72
CA TYR A 104 -2.52 8.49 9.27
C TYR A 104 -3.10 7.45 10.23
N LEU A 105 -3.21 6.18 9.82
CA LEU A 105 -3.75 5.12 10.66
C LEU A 105 -2.87 4.83 11.89
N LEU A 106 -1.55 4.89 11.76
CA LEU A 106 -0.61 4.74 12.89
C LEU A 106 -0.71 5.88 13.91
N SER A 107 -1.09 7.08 13.47
CA SER A 107 -1.28 8.24 14.37
C SER A 107 -2.57 8.17 15.19
N ARG A 108 -3.54 7.34 14.77
CA ARG A 108 -4.82 7.18 15.48
C ARG A 108 -4.65 6.32 16.71
N LYS A 109 -5.46 6.62 17.73
CA LYS A 109 -5.52 5.84 18.99
C LYS A 109 -6.64 4.80 19.01
N ASP A 110 -7.49 4.82 17.99
CA ASP A 110 -8.70 4.01 17.90
C ASP A 110 -8.37 2.55 17.56
N ALA A 111 -9.29 1.63 17.87
CA ALA A 111 -9.15 0.25 17.44
C ALA A 111 -9.31 0.17 15.91
N LEU A 112 -8.44 -0.60 15.25
CA LEU A 112 -8.43 -0.75 13.79
C LEU A 112 -8.58 -2.22 13.41
N VAL A 113 -9.51 -2.52 12.51
CA VAL A 113 -9.61 -3.81 11.83
C VAL A 113 -9.53 -3.56 10.33
N VAL A 114 -8.47 -4.08 9.70
CA VAL A 114 -8.29 -3.97 8.25
C VAL A 114 -8.31 -5.35 7.63
N VAL A 115 -9.11 -5.49 6.58
CA VAL A 115 -9.00 -6.56 5.59
C VAL A 115 -8.21 -5.99 4.42
N SER A 116 -7.09 -6.61 4.07
CA SER A 116 -6.29 -6.21 2.91
C SER A 116 -5.52 -7.41 2.37
N HIS A 117 -5.31 -7.44 1.07
CA HIS A 117 -4.36 -8.35 0.45
C HIS A 117 -2.93 -7.74 0.34
N ASP A 118 -2.73 -6.48 0.71
CA ASP A 118 -1.42 -5.81 0.72
C ASP A 118 -0.62 -6.23 1.96
N ARG A 119 0.38 -7.09 1.72
CA ARG A 119 1.23 -7.65 2.77
C ARG A 119 2.12 -6.59 3.40
N TRP A 120 2.57 -5.60 2.64
CA TRP A 120 3.43 -4.54 3.15
C TRP A 120 2.64 -3.66 4.12
N PHE A 121 1.45 -3.24 3.71
CA PHE A 121 0.54 -2.46 4.55
C PHE A 121 0.20 -3.20 5.85
N LEU A 122 -0.18 -4.47 5.77
CA LEU A 122 -0.46 -5.29 6.96
C LEU A 122 0.76 -5.43 7.87
N ASP A 123 1.96 -5.49 7.31
CA ASP A 123 3.20 -5.64 8.09
C ASP A 123 3.56 -4.37 8.89
N HIS A 124 3.19 -3.20 8.39
CA HIS A 124 3.53 -1.91 8.99
C HIS A 124 2.44 -1.36 9.91
N VAL A 125 1.16 -1.65 9.62
CA VAL A 125 0.02 -1.09 10.35
C VAL A 125 -0.50 -2.03 11.44
N CYS A 126 -0.53 -3.34 11.19
CA CYS A 126 -1.19 -4.29 12.07
C CYS A 126 -0.24 -4.91 13.10
N GLY A 127 -0.63 -4.89 14.38
CA GLY A 127 0.08 -5.59 15.47
C GLY A 127 -0.46 -7.00 15.79
N LYS A 128 -1.53 -7.42 15.12
CA LYS A 128 -2.19 -8.71 15.30
C LYS A 128 -2.86 -9.11 14.00
N ILE A 129 -2.69 -10.37 13.59
CA ILE A 129 -3.22 -10.88 12.31
C ILE A 129 -4.25 -11.97 12.58
N PHE A 130 -5.38 -11.85 11.89
CA PHE A 130 -6.42 -12.87 11.84
C PHE A 130 -6.43 -13.49 10.44
N GLU A 131 -6.40 -14.82 10.37
CA GLU A 131 -6.42 -15.56 9.12
C GLU A 131 -7.62 -16.50 9.10
N LEU A 132 -8.47 -16.34 8.08
CA LEU A 132 -9.62 -17.21 7.87
C LEU A 132 -9.25 -18.34 6.91
N GLU A 133 -9.12 -19.57 7.42
CA GLU A 133 -8.75 -20.75 6.63
C GLU A 133 -9.67 -21.92 7.00
N ASN A 134 -10.25 -22.60 6.00
CA ASN A 134 -11.18 -23.73 6.20
C ASN A 134 -12.35 -23.45 7.15
N ARG A 135 -12.94 -22.24 7.06
CA ARG A 135 -14.00 -21.74 7.95
C ARG A 135 -13.58 -21.62 9.42
N GLN A 136 -12.28 -21.61 9.70
CA GLN A 136 -11.71 -21.40 11.02
C GLN A 136 -10.89 -20.11 11.04
N LEU A 137 -10.98 -19.37 12.14
CA LEU A 137 -10.23 -18.14 12.35
C LEU A 137 -9.00 -18.44 13.20
N TYR A 138 -7.82 -18.28 12.61
CA TYR A 138 -6.56 -18.38 13.32
C TYR A 138 -6.07 -16.99 13.70
N THR A 139 -5.46 -16.88 14.88
CA THR A 139 -4.95 -15.62 15.40
C THR A 139 -3.46 -15.75 15.63
N TYR A 140 -2.70 -14.78 15.12
CA TYR A 140 -1.26 -14.67 15.31
C TYR A 140 -0.93 -13.32 15.93
N ARG A 141 0.10 -13.31 16.77
CA ARG A 141 0.58 -12.07 17.41
C ARG A 141 1.68 -11.46 16.55
N GLY A 142 1.72 -10.13 16.49
CA GLY A 142 2.69 -9.42 15.70
C GLY A 142 2.19 -9.06 14.30
N ASN A 143 3.12 -8.59 13.48
CA ASN A 143 2.85 -8.15 12.12
C ASN A 143 2.67 -9.33 11.14
N TYR A 144 2.40 -9.02 9.87
CA TYR A 144 2.15 -10.03 8.84
C TYR A 144 3.31 -11.03 8.70
N SER A 145 4.56 -10.56 8.67
CA SER A 145 5.75 -11.41 8.51
C SER A 145 5.90 -12.38 9.69
N GLN A 146 5.72 -11.91 10.92
CA GLN A 146 5.75 -12.73 12.13
C GLN A 146 4.59 -13.73 12.19
N ALA A 147 3.41 -13.34 11.70
CA ALA A 147 2.26 -14.24 11.60
C ALA A 147 2.50 -15.38 10.61
N MET A 148 3.15 -15.09 9.47
CA MET A 148 3.52 -16.12 8.49
C MET A 148 4.57 -17.09 9.03
N GLU A 149 5.51 -16.65 9.86
CA GLU A 149 6.46 -17.53 10.55
C GLU A 149 5.75 -18.47 11.52
N GLN A 150 4.89 -17.94 12.39
CA GLN A 150 4.06 -18.74 13.30
C GLN A 150 3.18 -19.75 12.53
N LYS A 151 2.63 -19.35 11.38
CA LYS A 151 1.87 -20.25 10.50
C LYS A 151 2.74 -21.39 10.00
N ARG A 152 3.96 -21.11 9.51
CA ARG A 152 4.90 -22.13 9.02
C ARG A 152 5.29 -23.12 10.12
N GLU A 153 5.57 -22.62 11.32
CA GLU A 153 5.87 -23.48 12.48
C GLU A 153 4.67 -24.38 12.83
N ARG A 154 3.46 -23.81 12.86
CA ARG A 154 2.22 -24.58 13.08
C ARG A 154 2.06 -25.67 12.02
N GLN A 155 2.21 -25.34 10.75
CA GLN A 155 2.09 -26.30 9.65
C GLN A 155 3.16 -27.41 9.74
N ALA A 156 4.40 -27.08 10.08
CA ALA A 156 5.46 -28.06 10.30
C ALA A 156 5.15 -29.00 11.47
N LEU A 157 4.66 -28.47 12.59
CA LEU A 157 4.21 -29.26 13.74
C LEU A 157 3.04 -30.18 13.40
N LEU A 158 2.06 -29.69 12.64
CA LEU A 158 0.95 -30.50 12.15
C LEU A 158 1.46 -31.64 11.24
N GLY A 159 2.36 -31.33 10.29
CA GLY A 159 2.98 -32.33 9.40
C GLY A 159 3.71 -33.44 10.17
N LEU A 160 4.54 -33.09 11.15
CA LEU A 160 5.21 -34.07 12.03
C LEU A 160 4.21 -34.92 12.81
N THR A 161 3.09 -34.33 13.25
CA THR A 161 2.03 -35.05 13.95
C THR A 161 1.32 -36.03 13.01
N MET A 162 1.08 -35.63 11.76
CA MET A 162 0.51 -36.49 10.72
C MET A 162 1.42 -37.68 10.43
N ASP A 163 2.73 -37.46 10.28
CA ASP A 163 3.70 -38.54 10.02
C ASP A 163 3.75 -39.56 11.16
N ARG A 164 3.71 -39.08 12.41
CA ARG A 164 3.64 -39.94 13.60
C ARG A 164 2.36 -40.78 13.63
N LEU A 165 1.21 -40.16 13.34
CA LEU A 165 -0.09 -40.85 13.28
C LEU A 165 -0.11 -41.88 12.16
N ALA A 166 0.39 -41.54 10.96
CA ALA A 166 0.47 -42.45 9.83
C ALA A 166 1.37 -43.66 10.14
N GLY A 167 2.51 -43.43 10.81
CA GLY A 167 3.39 -44.50 11.27
C GLY A 167 2.73 -45.43 12.28
N GLU A 168 1.97 -44.88 13.24
CA GLU A 168 1.25 -45.66 14.24
C GLU A 168 0.08 -46.45 13.65
N ILE A 169 -0.69 -45.84 12.74
CA ILE A 169 -1.77 -46.50 11.98
C ILE A 169 -1.18 -47.73 11.26
N LYS A 170 -0.08 -47.55 10.52
CA LYS A 170 0.58 -48.65 9.80
C LYS A 170 1.01 -49.80 10.72
N ARG A 171 1.55 -49.49 11.91
CA ARG A 171 1.92 -50.49 12.91
C ARG A 171 0.70 -51.25 13.42
N GLN A 172 -0.35 -50.54 13.81
CA GLN A 172 -1.57 -51.14 14.35
C GLN A 172 -2.31 -51.97 13.29
N GLU A 173 -2.31 -51.55 12.02
CA GLU A 173 -2.86 -52.33 10.90
C GLU A 173 -2.12 -53.64 10.70
N ALA A 174 -0.78 -53.62 10.73
CA ALA A 174 0.04 -54.84 10.61
C ALA A 174 -0.22 -55.84 11.74
N VAL A 175 -0.38 -55.34 12.98
CA VAL A 175 -0.73 -56.17 14.14
C VAL A 175 -2.16 -56.70 14.03
N THR A 176 -3.09 -55.89 13.52
CA THR A 176 -4.49 -56.26 13.33
C THR A 176 -4.62 -57.36 12.26
N GLN A 177 -3.86 -57.28 11.17
CA GLN A 177 -3.77 -58.32 10.13
C GLN A 177 -3.21 -59.65 10.66
N THR A 178 -2.16 -59.61 11.50
CA THR A 178 -1.60 -60.82 12.14
C THR A 178 -2.54 -61.42 13.19
N MET A 179 -3.39 -60.63 13.84
CA MET A 179 -4.42 -61.16 14.75
C MET A 179 -5.61 -61.81 14.02
N LEU A 180 -5.95 -61.30 12.83
CA LEU A 180 -6.90 -61.89 11.89
C LEU A 180 -6.46 -63.31 11.49
N SER A 181 -5.19 -63.48 11.14
CA SER A 181 -4.65 -64.80 10.76
C SER A 181 -4.60 -65.78 11.94
N HIS A 182 -4.47 -65.30 13.19
CA HIS A 182 -4.49 -66.11 14.41
C HIS A 182 -5.90 -66.31 15.03
N ARG A 183 -6.99 -65.97 14.34
CA ARG A 183 -8.41 -66.17 14.76
C ARG A 183 -8.79 -65.56 16.13
N LYS A 184 -8.13 -64.48 16.58
CA LYS A 184 -8.47 -63.78 17.84
C LYS A 184 -9.54 -62.69 17.64
N MET A 185 -10.76 -63.07 17.28
CA MET A 185 -11.88 -62.18 16.91
C MET A 185 -12.21 -61.06 17.93
N LYS A 186 -12.26 -61.36 19.24
CA LYS A 186 -12.58 -60.33 20.27
C LYS A 186 -11.51 -59.24 20.40
N SER A 187 -10.23 -59.59 20.23
CA SER A 187 -9.12 -58.63 20.30
C SER A 187 -8.95 -57.85 18.99
N TYR A 188 -9.39 -58.43 17.87
CA TYR A 188 -9.38 -57.79 16.55
C TYR A 188 -10.31 -56.57 16.52
N HIS A 189 -11.61 -56.73 16.86
CA HIS A 189 -12.58 -55.62 16.80
C HIS A 189 -12.26 -54.45 17.73
N SER A 190 -11.58 -54.71 18.85
CA SER A 190 -11.11 -53.64 19.75
C SER A 190 -10.02 -52.77 19.11
N ARG A 191 -9.11 -53.40 18.35
CA ARG A 191 -7.98 -52.72 17.70
C ARG A 191 -8.38 -52.12 16.36
N GLU A 192 -9.30 -52.73 15.63
CA GLU A 192 -9.99 -52.15 14.47
C GLU A 192 -10.60 -50.78 14.84
N LYS A 193 -11.39 -50.71 15.91
CA LYS A 193 -11.92 -49.44 16.44
C LYS A 193 -10.83 -48.42 16.83
N THR A 194 -9.65 -48.90 17.24
CA THR A 194 -8.52 -48.03 17.58
C THR A 194 -7.87 -47.46 16.32
N VAL A 195 -7.69 -48.28 15.29
CA VAL A 195 -7.22 -47.85 13.97
C VAL A 195 -8.20 -46.85 13.35
N ASP A 196 -9.51 -47.11 13.42
CA ASP A 196 -10.54 -46.20 12.91
C ASP A 196 -10.49 -44.86 13.64
N ARG A 197 -10.36 -44.86 14.98
CA ARG A 197 -10.20 -43.62 15.75
C ARG A 197 -8.95 -42.84 15.35
N LEU A 198 -7.82 -43.53 15.14
CA LEU A 198 -6.58 -42.89 14.69
C LEU A 198 -6.71 -42.32 13.27
N LYS A 199 -7.42 -43.01 12.36
CA LYS A 199 -7.76 -42.53 11.02
C LYS A 199 -8.67 -41.31 11.07
N ASP A 200 -9.67 -41.29 11.94
CA ASP A 200 -10.54 -40.14 12.16
C ASP A 200 -9.77 -38.94 12.71
N GLN A 201 -8.87 -39.16 13.67
CA GLN A 201 -7.99 -38.12 14.20
C GLN A 201 -7.07 -37.57 13.11
N MET A 202 -6.48 -38.46 12.29
CA MET A 202 -5.63 -38.06 11.17
C MET A 202 -6.42 -37.26 10.14
N SER A 203 -7.63 -37.68 9.77
CA SER A 203 -8.53 -36.99 8.83
C SER A 203 -8.90 -35.58 9.31
N ARG A 204 -9.16 -35.40 10.60
CA ARG A 204 -9.43 -34.07 11.20
C ARG A 204 -8.22 -33.14 11.18
N ILE A 205 -7.02 -33.67 11.33
CA ILE A 205 -5.78 -32.87 11.20
C ILE A 205 -5.52 -32.57 9.72
N GLN A 206 -5.77 -33.55 8.84
CA GLN A 206 -5.67 -33.41 7.39
C GLN A 206 -6.60 -32.32 6.85
N SER A 207 -7.79 -32.15 7.41
CA SER A 207 -8.70 -31.07 7.01
C SER A 207 -8.27 -29.69 7.52
N GLN A 208 -7.39 -29.60 8.51
CA GLN A 208 -6.78 -28.34 8.99
C GLN A 208 -5.54 -27.96 8.19
N VAL A 209 -4.83 -28.96 7.65
CA VAL A 209 -3.70 -28.75 6.76
C VAL A 209 -4.24 -28.60 5.35
N ASN A 210 -4.32 -27.37 4.86
CA ASN A 210 -4.47 -27.14 3.43
C ASN A 210 -3.28 -27.84 2.76
N PRO A 211 -3.48 -28.89 1.93
CA PRO A 211 -2.37 -29.66 1.38
C PRO A 211 -1.48 -28.67 0.66
N ASP A 212 -0.25 -28.50 1.18
CA ASP A 212 0.74 -27.54 0.73
C ASP A 212 0.56 -27.28 -0.78
N ARG A 213 -0.06 -26.14 -1.12
CA ARG A 213 -0.07 -25.59 -2.48
C ARG A 213 1.34 -25.07 -2.83
N ARG A 214 2.38 -25.79 -2.40
CA ARG A 214 3.73 -25.64 -2.92
C ARG A 214 3.69 -26.17 -4.34
N MET A 215 3.27 -25.30 -5.23
CA MET A 215 3.34 -25.54 -6.66
C MET A 215 4.82 -25.45 -7.00
N THR A 216 5.47 -26.62 -6.98
CA THR A 216 6.85 -26.72 -7.44
C THR A 216 6.81 -26.48 -8.93
N PHE A 217 7.11 -25.24 -9.32
CA PHE A 217 7.46 -24.99 -10.70
C PHE A 217 8.79 -25.71 -10.92
N SER A 218 8.79 -26.60 -11.90
CA SER A 218 10.02 -27.03 -12.54
C SER A 218 9.77 -26.77 -14.00
N PHE A 219 10.24 -25.62 -14.45
CA PHE A 219 10.43 -25.43 -15.86
C PHE A 219 11.50 -26.43 -16.28
N LEU A 220 11.15 -27.36 -17.17
CA LEU A 220 12.15 -28.03 -17.98
C LEU A 220 12.92 -26.92 -18.66
N ALA A 221 14.16 -26.71 -18.21
CA ALA A 221 15.04 -25.67 -18.71
C ALA A 221 15.03 -25.73 -20.23
N ALA A 222 14.50 -24.68 -20.87
CA ALA A 222 14.70 -24.52 -22.29
C ALA A 222 16.21 -24.34 -22.48
N GLU A 223 16.86 -25.34 -23.08
CA GLU A 223 18.23 -25.22 -23.55
C GLU A 223 18.32 -23.97 -24.43
N THR A 224 18.82 -22.89 -23.88
CA THR A 224 19.18 -21.74 -24.69
C THR A 224 20.59 -21.34 -24.28
N LYS A 225 21.53 -21.89 -25.05
CA LYS A 225 22.86 -21.32 -25.31
C LYS A 225 22.76 -19.93 -25.97
N LYS A 226 21.76 -19.12 -25.63
CA LYS A 226 21.63 -17.75 -26.09
C LYS A 226 22.44 -16.86 -25.15
N ASP A 227 23.13 -15.89 -25.71
CA ASP A 227 23.93 -14.91 -24.98
C ASP A 227 23.07 -14.23 -23.89
N GLN A 228 23.53 -14.30 -22.65
CA GLN A 228 22.83 -13.77 -21.48
C GLN A 228 22.74 -12.24 -21.50
N ASN A 229 23.65 -11.59 -22.25
CA ASN A 229 23.72 -10.14 -22.37
C ASN A 229 23.12 -9.64 -23.70
N ARG A 230 22.41 -10.50 -24.44
CA ARG A 230 21.76 -10.13 -25.70
C ARG A 230 20.77 -8.98 -25.44
N LEU A 231 20.97 -7.87 -26.13
CA LEU A 231 20.02 -6.76 -26.18
C LEU A 231 18.74 -7.24 -26.87
N LEU A 232 17.57 -6.95 -26.28
CA LEU A 232 16.25 -7.25 -26.84
C LEU A 232 15.59 -5.97 -27.37
N ILE A 233 15.60 -4.92 -26.55
CA ILE A 233 15.01 -3.61 -26.87
C ILE A 233 16.04 -2.53 -26.55
N GLY A 234 16.21 -1.57 -27.45
CA GLY A 234 16.89 -0.30 -27.19
C GLY A 234 15.90 0.84 -27.33
N ALA A 235 15.60 1.52 -26.23
CA ALA A 235 14.88 2.78 -26.22
C ALA A 235 15.91 3.93 -26.24
N GLU A 236 15.77 4.84 -27.19
CA GLU A 236 16.67 5.99 -27.37
C GLU A 236 15.85 7.27 -27.48
N ASP A 237 16.11 8.21 -26.57
CA ASP A 237 15.61 9.59 -26.50
C ASP A 237 14.08 9.69 -26.61
N LEU A 238 13.38 8.77 -25.94
CA LEU A 238 11.93 8.71 -25.95
C LEU A 238 11.33 9.86 -25.15
N SER A 239 10.44 10.63 -25.77
CA SER A 239 9.61 11.63 -25.10
C SER A 239 8.15 11.45 -25.48
N MET A 240 7.26 11.75 -24.53
CA MET A 240 5.81 11.68 -24.75
C MET A 240 5.09 12.74 -23.92
N ALA A 241 4.17 13.46 -24.53
CA ALA A 241 3.28 14.40 -23.88
C ALA A 241 1.84 14.25 -24.38
N TYR A 242 0.88 14.48 -23.48
CA TYR A 242 -0.51 14.79 -23.87
C TYR A 242 -0.78 16.25 -23.48
N ASP A 243 -1.67 16.49 -22.51
CA ASP A 243 -1.88 17.84 -21.94
C ASP A 243 -0.68 18.33 -21.11
N ARG A 244 0.12 17.39 -20.61
CA ARG A 244 1.37 17.61 -19.86
C ARG A 244 2.42 16.60 -20.31
N PRO A 245 3.73 16.90 -20.17
CA PRO A 245 4.77 15.92 -20.44
C PRO A 245 4.62 14.73 -19.49
N LEU A 246 4.63 13.52 -20.05
CA LEU A 246 4.64 12.27 -19.29
C LEU A 246 6.08 11.88 -18.96
N PHE A 247 6.96 11.88 -19.98
CA PHE A 247 8.39 11.66 -19.82
C PHE A 247 9.18 12.30 -20.95
N GLN A 248 10.47 12.60 -20.70
CA GLN A 248 11.36 13.28 -21.65
C GLN A 248 12.75 12.62 -21.70
N ASP A 249 13.33 12.55 -22.90
CA ASP A 249 14.69 12.11 -23.19
C ASP A 249 15.07 10.76 -22.53
N VAL A 250 14.14 9.81 -22.55
CA VAL A 250 14.30 8.52 -21.88
C VAL A 250 15.05 7.54 -22.76
N SER A 251 16.21 7.09 -22.27
CA SER A 251 17.08 6.13 -22.94
C SER A 251 17.42 4.95 -22.02
N PHE A 252 17.05 3.73 -22.40
CA PHE A 252 17.44 2.52 -21.67
C PHE A 252 17.46 1.26 -22.55
N PRO A 253 18.38 0.31 -22.26
CA PRO A 253 18.35 -1.02 -22.86
C PRO A 253 17.51 -2.01 -22.04
N VAL A 254 16.92 -3.00 -22.72
CA VAL A 254 16.36 -4.22 -22.11
C VAL A 254 17.09 -5.42 -22.68
N ARG A 255 17.69 -6.24 -21.83
CA ARG A 255 18.48 -7.42 -22.18
C ARG A 255 17.79 -8.72 -21.78
N ALA A 256 18.23 -9.84 -22.34
CA ALA A 256 17.59 -11.15 -22.29
C ALA A 256 17.36 -11.76 -20.88
N ARG A 257 17.97 -11.20 -19.83
CA ARG A 257 17.78 -11.66 -18.44
C ARG A 257 17.47 -10.53 -17.46
N ASP A 258 17.11 -9.36 -17.99
CA ASP A 258 16.75 -8.22 -17.17
C ASP A 258 15.44 -8.51 -16.43
N ARG A 259 15.41 -8.14 -15.14
CA ARG A 259 14.26 -8.28 -14.25
C ARG A 259 13.90 -6.88 -13.74
N LEU A 260 13.17 -6.15 -14.56
CA LEU A 260 12.93 -4.72 -14.40
C LEU A 260 11.57 -4.47 -13.77
N ALA A 261 11.51 -3.61 -12.76
CA ALA A 261 10.26 -3.02 -12.31
C ALA A 261 10.17 -1.56 -12.78
N LEU A 262 9.07 -1.17 -13.42
CA LEU A 262 8.78 0.21 -13.78
C LEU A 262 7.87 0.82 -12.71
N VAL A 263 8.39 1.81 -11.98
CA VAL A 263 7.72 2.39 -10.80
C VAL A 263 7.57 3.90 -10.95
N GLY A 264 6.48 4.45 -10.42
CA GLY A 264 6.18 5.87 -10.54
C GLY A 264 4.76 6.20 -10.09
N PRO A 265 4.44 7.48 -9.86
CA PRO A 265 3.10 7.91 -9.43
C PRO A 265 2.02 7.57 -10.48
N ASN A 266 0.76 7.63 -10.06
CA ASN A 266 -0.35 7.42 -10.99
C ASN A 266 -0.41 8.52 -12.04
N GLY A 267 -0.66 8.13 -13.29
CA GLY A 267 -0.75 9.09 -14.40
C GLY A 267 0.57 9.74 -14.82
N CYS A 268 1.73 9.15 -14.47
CA CYS A 268 3.04 9.58 -15.00
C CYS A 268 3.38 8.97 -16.37
N GLY A 269 2.58 8.02 -16.87
CA GLY A 269 2.77 7.43 -18.20
C GLY A 269 3.39 6.02 -18.23
N LYS A 270 3.36 5.26 -17.13
CA LYS A 270 3.86 3.86 -17.08
C LYS A 270 3.28 2.97 -18.17
N THR A 271 1.95 2.87 -18.23
CA THR A 271 1.24 2.09 -19.26
C THR A 271 1.50 2.63 -20.66
N THR A 272 1.59 3.95 -20.81
CA THR A 272 1.95 4.59 -22.09
C THR A 272 3.34 4.18 -22.56
N LEU A 273 4.34 4.18 -21.67
CA LEU A 273 5.68 3.69 -21.98
C LEU A 273 5.66 2.21 -22.37
N LEU A 274 4.92 1.37 -21.66
CA LEU A 274 4.76 -0.05 -22.04
C LEU A 274 4.14 -0.20 -23.44
N HIS A 275 3.10 0.56 -23.76
CA HIS A 275 2.47 0.54 -25.08
C HIS A 275 3.41 1.01 -26.18
N ILE A 276 4.22 2.03 -25.91
CA ILE A 276 5.27 2.51 -26.83
C ILE A 276 6.30 1.41 -27.07
N LEU A 277 6.82 0.77 -26.01
CA LEU A 277 7.77 -0.36 -26.12
C LEU A 277 7.22 -1.56 -26.90
N LEU A 278 5.90 -1.78 -26.83
CA LEU A 278 5.20 -2.86 -27.54
C LEU A 278 4.79 -2.48 -28.97
N GLY A 279 5.08 -1.25 -29.43
CA GLY A 279 4.67 -0.74 -30.74
C GLY A 279 3.15 -0.54 -30.89
N ARG A 280 2.43 -0.39 -29.76
CA ARG A 280 0.98 -0.13 -29.71
C ARG A 280 0.63 1.36 -29.66
N ALA A 281 1.62 2.19 -29.37
CA ALA A 281 1.54 3.64 -29.39
C ALA A 281 2.85 4.21 -29.94
N GLU A 282 2.80 5.42 -30.51
CA GLU A 282 3.97 6.15 -30.99
C GLU A 282 4.44 7.15 -29.92
N ALA A 283 5.75 7.32 -29.79
CA ALA A 283 6.34 8.39 -29.00
C ALA A 283 6.41 9.68 -29.83
N ASP A 284 6.39 10.84 -29.19
CA ASP A 284 6.54 12.13 -29.88
C ASP A 284 7.96 12.29 -30.46
N THR A 285 8.97 11.83 -29.72
CA THR A 285 10.38 11.80 -30.14
C THR A 285 11.06 10.50 -29.74
N GLY A 286 12.23 10.26 -30.32
CA GLY A 286 13.05 9.09 -30.05
C GLY A 286 12.73 7.90 -30.94
N ARG A 287 13.35 6.76 -30.65
CA ARG A 287 13.15 5.51 -31.41
C ARG A 287 13.25 4.27 -30.53
N ILE A 288 12.53 3.23 -30.95
CA ILE A 288 12.65 1.89 -30.37
C ILE A 288 13.26 0.96 -31.41
N SER A 289 14.33 0.28 -31.00
CA SER A 289 15.00 -0.74 -31.80
C SER A 289 14.76 -2.11 -31.17
N LEU A 290 14.19 -3.05 -31.94
CA LEU A 290 14.06 -4.45 -31.56
C LEU A 290 15.23 -5.26 -32.13
N TYR A 291 15.90 -6.05 -31.29
CA TYR A 291 17.10 -6.78 -31.65
C TYR A 291 16.85 -8.28 -31.68
N GLY A 292 17.10 -8.91 -32.84
CA GLY A 292 16.99 -10.36 -33.00
C GLY A 292 15.56 -10.91 -32.96
N ASN A 293 14.57 -10.06 -33.28
CA ASN A 293 13.13 -10.36 -33.30
C ASN A 293 12.67 -11.12 -32.04
N PRO A 294 12.75 -10.48 -30.85
CA PRO A 294 12.45 -11.15 -29.60
C PRO A 294 10.96 -11.53 -29.52
N GLY A 295 10.66 -12.73 -29.01
CA GLY A 295 9.28 -13.08 -28.68
C GLY A 295 8.82 -12.27 -27.48
N ILE A 296 7.84 -11.38 -27.64
CA ILE A 296 7.32 -10.53 -26.56
C ILE A 296 5.90 -10.97 -26.18
N ALA A 297 5.67 -11.23 -24.91
CA ALA A 297 4.36 -11.49 -24.34
C ALA A 297 3.92 -10.32 -23.45
N PHE A 298 2.65 -9.93 -23.52
CA PHE A 298 2.09 -8.84 -22.74
C PHE A 298 0.85 -9.28 -21.97
N MET A 299 0.80 -8.96 -20.69
CA MET A 299 -0.38 -9.03 -19.84
C MET A 299 -0.76 -7.62 -19.41
N GLY A 300 -1.98 -7.19 -19.75
CA GLY A 300 -2.52 -5.91 -19.31
C GLY A 300 -3.20 -5.99 -17.94
N GLN A 301 -3.71 -4.85 -17.48
CA GLN A 301 -4.43 -4.71 -16.22
C GLN A 301 -5.75 -5.51 -16.18
N SER A 302 -6.44 -5.64 -17.31
CA SER A 302 -7.59 -6.53 -17.48
C SER A 302 -7.23 -7.70 -18.39
N VAL A 303 -7.76 -8.88 -18.04
CA VAL A 303 -7.63 -10.09 -18.84
C VAL A 303 -8.97 -10.39 -19.49
N ASP A 304 -9.06 -10.03 -20.77
CA ASP A 304 -10.22 -10.24 -21.61
C ASP A 304 -9.97 -11.40 -22.56
N PHE A 305 -10.77 -12.46 -22.42
CA PHE A 305 -10.73 -13.61 -23.31
C PHE A 305 -11.66 -13.36 -24.50
N HIS A 306 -11.21 -13.68 -25.71
CA HIS A 306 -11.98 -13.44 -26.93
C HIS A 306 -13.26 -14.28 -27.00
N ASP A 307 -13.26 -15.46 -26.39
CA ASP A 307 -14.40 -16.38 -26.35
C ASP A 307 -14.62 -16.85 -24.91
N GLU A 308 -15.54 -16.20 -24.21
CA GLU A 308 -15.84 -16.49 -22.80
C GLU A 308 -16.59 -17.82 -22.59
N THR A 309 -17.06 -18.45 -23.68
CA THR A 309 -17.79 -19.72 -23.63
C THR A 309 -16.86 -20.93 -23.56
N GLN A 310 -15.57 -20.75 -23.87
CA GLN A 310 -14.57 -21.82 -23.76
C GLN A 310 -14.38 -22.24 -22.31
N THR A 311 -13.98 -23.49 -22.13
CA THR A 311 -13.51 -23.96 -20.83
C THR A 311 -12.04 -23.59 -20.61
N VAL A 312 -11.63 -23.54 -19.35
CA VAL A 312 -10.22 -23.36 -18.95
C VAL A 312 -9.30 -24.32 -19.70
N TYR A 313 -9.70 -25.60 -19.79
CA TYR A 313 -8.94 -26.61 -20.54
C TYR A 313 -8.85 -26.30 -22.03
N GLN A 314 -9.97 -25.98 -22.67
CA GLN A 314 -10.01 -25.68 -24.11
C GLN A 314 -9.14 -24.49 -24.46
N TYR A 315 -9.19 -23.42 -23.67
CA TYR A 315 -8.37 -22.22 -23.90
C TYR A 315 -6.87 -22.53 -23.91
N LEU A 316 -6.38 -23.29 -22.92
CA LEU A 316 -4.97 -23.68 -22.88
C LEU A 316 -4.63 -24.69 -23.99
N ALA A 317 -5.52 -25.65 -24.28
CA ALA A 317 -5.32 -26.64 -25.33
C ALA A 317 -5.23 -26.01 -26.73
N HIS A 318 -6.00 -24.95 -27.00
CA HIS A 318 -5.91 -24.18 -28.24
C HIS A 318 -4.59 -23.42 -28.36
N SER A 319 -4.10 -22.87 -27.23
CA SER A 319 -2.88 -22.04 -27.20
C SER A 319 -1.60 -22.89 -27.13
N PHE A 320 -1.70 -24.13 -26.64
CA PHE A 320 -0.57 -25.01 -26.38
C PHE A 320 -0.84 -26.43 -26.92
N PRO A 321 -0.27 -26.78 -28.10
CA PRO A 321 -0.45 -28.10 -28.69
C PRO A 321 0.39 -29.14 -27.93
N ALA A 322 -0.22 -29.74 -26.90
CA ALA A 322 0.40 -30.76 -26.07
C ALA A 322 -0.58 -31.89 -25.70
N SER A 323 -0.05 -32.97 -25.12
CA SER A 323 -0.90 -34.05 -24.62
C SER A 323 -1.83 -33.59 -23.50
N GLU A 324 -2.99 -34.20 -23.38
CA GLU A 324 -3.95 -33.91 -22.30
C GLU A 324 -3.30 -33.99 -20.91
N THR A 325 -2.45 -34.99 -20.67
CA THR A 325 -1.70 -35.14 -19.41
C THR A 325 -0.81 -33.94 -19.13
N GLN A 326 -0.13 -33.40 -20.16
CA GLN A 326 0.71 -32.21 -20.02
C GLN A 326 -0.14 -30.97 -19.73
N ILE A 327 -1.23 -30.76 -20.46
CA ILE A 327 -2.14 -29.61 -20.27
C ILE A 327 -2.73 -29.63 -18.86
N ARG A 328 -3.26 -30.77 -18.42
CA ARG A 328 -3.80 -30.95 -17.06
C ARG A 328 -2.71 -30.74 -16.00
N GLY A 329 -1.50 -31.25 -16.23
CA GLY A 329 -0.35 -31.02 -15.37
C GLY A 329 0.01 -29.54 -15.25
N ARG A 330 -0.04 -28.77 -16.34
CA ARG A 330 0.18 -27.31 -16.33
C ARG A 330 -0.92 -26.58 -15.58
N LEU A 331 -2.18 -26.83 -15.92
CA LEU A 331 -3.32 -26.22 -15.23
C LEU A 331 -3.30 -26.50 -13.73
N ALA A 332 -2.97 -27.73 -13.32
CA ALA A 332 -2.83 -28.10 -11.92
C ALA A 332 -1.72 -27.31 -11.20
N ARG A 333 -0.63 -26.95 -11.89
CA ARG A 333 0.45 -26.08 -11.39
C ARG A 333 0.07 -24.60 -11.31
N PHE A 334 -1.05 -24.18 -11.91
CA PHE A 334 -1.61 -22.84 -11.76
C PHE A 334 -2.84 -22.83 -10.82
N GLY A 335 -3.10 -23.96 -10.14
CA GLY A 335 -4.18 -24.10 -9.18
C GLY A 335 -5.53 -24.52 -9.77
N PHE A 336 -5.59 -24.86 -11.05
CA PHE A 336 -6.79 -25.39 -11.70
C PHE A 336 -6.81 -26.92 -11.60
N ARG A 337 -7.65 -27.47 -10.72
CA ARG A 337 -7.84 -28.93 -10.55
C ARG A 337 -9.29 -29.33 -10.81
N ASP A 338 -9.47 -30.53 -11.33
CA ASP A 338 -10.76 -31.20 -11.49
C ASP A 338 -11.84 -30.31 -12.12
N GLU A 339 -12.87 -29.94 -11.34
CA GLU A 339 -14.01 -29.13 -11.76
C GLU A 339 -13.62 -27.74 -12.28
N ALA A 340 -12.50 -27.17 -11.80
CA ALA A 340 -12.02 -25.87 -12.26
C ALA A 340 -11.56 -25.90 -13.74
N MET A 341 -11.18 -27.07 -14.28
CA MET A 341 -10.74 -27.20 -15.67
C MET A 341 -11.89 -27.16 -16.68
N VAL A 342 -13.09 -27.57 -16.25
CA VAL A 342 -14.30 -27.59 -17.09
C VAL A 342 -15.15 -26.33 -16.93
N LYS A 343 -14.77 -25.46 -15.99
CA LYS A 343 -15.40 -24.15 -15.78
C LYS A 343 -15.21 -23.27 -17.03
N VAL A 344 -16.26 -22.53 -17.39
CA VAL A 344 -16.23 -21.57 -18.51
C VAL A 344 -15.50 -20.28 -18.11
N LEU A 345 -14.83 -19.64 -19.07
CA LEU A 345 -14.00 -18.45 -18.81
C LEU A 345 -14.82 -17.28 -18.23
N GLY A 346 -16.08 -17.11 -18.65
CA GLY A 346 -16.98 -16.07 -18.12
C GLY A 346 -17.35 -16.25 -16.64
N ALA A 347 -17.18 -17.45 -16.06
CA ALA A 347 -17.47 -17.71 -14.66
C ALA A 347 -16.24 -17.57 -13.74
N LEU A 348 -15.05 -17.34 -14.31
CA LEU A 348 -13.82 -17.24 -13.56
C LEU A 348 -13.75 -15.94 -12.75
N SER A 349 -13.20 -16.00 -11.55
CA SER A 349 -12.85 -14.79 -10.80
C SER A 349 -11.72 -14.03 -11.50
N GLY A 350 -11.56 -12.72 -11.21
CA GLY A 350 -10.46 -11.93 -11.77
C GLY A 350 -9.09 -12.58 -11.57
N GLY A 351 -8.82 -13.10 -10.37
CA GLY A 351 -7.56 -13.82 -10.08
C GLY A 351 -7.42 -15.16 -10.80
N GLU A 352 -8.51 -15.90 -11.01
CA GLU A 352 -8.49 -17.09 -11.87
C GLU A 352 -8.15 -16.72 -13.32
N ARG A 353 -8.79 -15.66 -13.87
CA ARG A 353 -8.51 -15.20 -15.25
C ARG A 353 -7.03 -14.84 -15.44
N HIS A 354 -6.46 -14.09 -14.51
CA HIS A 354 -5.03 -13.74 -14.52
C HIS A 354 -4.11 -14.97 -14.48
N ARG A 355 -4.39 -15.94 -13.60
CA ARG A 355 -3.59 -17.17 -13.51
C ARG A 355 -3.61 -17.98 -14.80
N LEU A 356 -4.78 -18.12 -15.42
CA LEU A 356 -4.90 -18.84 -16.69
C LEU A 356 -4.18 -18.13 -17.82
N HIS A 357 -4.31 -16.80 -17.90
CA HIS A 357 -3.65 -16.02 -18.93
C HIS A 357 -2.13 -16.03 -18.77
N LEU A 358 -1.62 -15.85 -17.55
CA LEU A 358 -0.21 -16.01 -17.23
C LEU A 358 0.31 -17.40 -17.64
N CYS A 359 -0.45 -18.46 -17.35
CA CYS A 359 -0.10 -19.82 -17.80
C CYS A 359 0.03 -19.89 -19.34
N SER A 360 -0.91 -19.29 -20.07
CA SER A 360 -0.88 -19.27 -21.55
C SER A 360 0.33 -18.50 -22.07
N LEU A 361 0.63 -17.32 -21.51
CA LEU A 361 1.78 -16.50 -21.93
C LEU A 361 3.12 -17.21 -21.67
N LEU A 362 3.27 -17.87 -20.51
CA LEU A 362 4.52 -18.56 -20.17
C LEU A 362 4.80 -19.78 -21.07
N GLU A 363 3.75 -20.45 -21.58
CA GLU A 363 3.93 -21.56 -22.53
C GLU A 363 4.35 -21.09 -23.93
N GLN A 364 4.13 -19.82 -24.28
CA GLN A 364 4.67 -19.24 -25.52
C GLN A 364 6.21 -19.10 -25.49
N LYS A 365 6.83 -19.29 -24.32
CA LYS A 365 8.28 -19.14 -24.08
C LYS A 365 8.81 -17.80 -24.61
N PRO A 366 8.24 -16.66 -24.18
CA PRO A 366 8.68 -15.35 -24.63
C PRO A 366 10.14 -15.08 -24.21
N ASP A 367 10.87 -14.32 -25.04
CA ASP A 367 12.17 -13.76 -24.67
C ASP A 367 11.99 -12.58 -23.68
N LEU A 368 10.88 -11.82 -23.80
CA LEU A 368 10.49 -10.73 -22.90
C LEU A 368 9.02 -10.86 -22.47
N LEU A 369 8.77 -10.87 -21.16
CA LEU A 369 7.44 -10.82 -20.57
C LEU A 369 7.15 -9.42 -19.99
N VAL A 370 6.12 -8.75 -20.49
CA VAL A 370 5.70 -7.42 -20.02
C VAL A 370 4.39 -7.56 -19.25
N LEU A 371 4.36 -7.09 -18.01
CA LEU A 371 3.23 -7.21 -17.11
C LEU A 371 2.81 -5.84 -16.61
N ASP A 372 1.57 -5.42 -16.90
CA ASP A 372 1.02 -4.15 -16.43
C ASP A 372 0.06 -4.39 -15.25
N GLU A 373 0.45 -3.95 -14.06
CA GLU A 373 -0.31 -4.09 -12.81
C GLU A 373 -0.80 -5.53 -12.51
N PRO A 374 0.08 -6.54 -12.61
CA PRO A 374 -0.34 -7.95 -12.57
C PRO A 374 -0.83 -8.40 -11.19
N THR A 375 -0.59 -7.61 -10.15
CA THR A 375 -0.97 -7.87 -8.77
C THR A 375 -2.36 -7.36 -8.43
N ASN A 376 -2.98 -6.54 -9.28
CA ASN A 376 -4.29 -5.96 -8.99
C ASN A 376 -5.38 -7.04 -9.02
N HIS A 377 -6.31 -6.96 -8.07
CA HIS A 377 -7.42 -7.92 -7.91
C HIS A 377 -6.98 -9.39 -7.70
N LEU A 378 -5.72 -9.63 -7.35
CA LEU A 378 -5.22 -10.95 -6.97
C LEU A 378 -5.31 -11.16 -5.46
N ASP A 379 -5.74 -12.36 -5.07
CA ASP A 379 -5.60 -12.83 -3.70
C ASP A 379 -4.12 -13.11 -3.36
N ILE A 380 -3.83 -13.24 -2.07
CA ILE A 380 -2.48 -13.48 -1.56
C ILE A 380 -1.84 -14.73 -2.21
N GLU A 381 -2.64 -15.77 -2.47
CA GLU A 381 -2.17 -17.02 -3.07
C GLU A 381 -1.80 -16.86 -4.54
N SER A 382 -2.61 -16.17 -5.34
CA SER A 382 -2.33 -15.90 -6.75
C SER A 382 -1.11 -14.99 -6.91
N ARG A 383 -0.90 -14.04 -5.98
CA ARG A 383 0.34 -13.24 -5.96
C ARG A 383 1.58 -14.09 -5.70
N GLN A 384 1.53 -14.99 -4.72
CA GLN A 384 2.64 -15.95 -4.46
C GLN A 384 2.95 -16.82 -5.67
N LEU A 385 1.93 -17.27 -6.38
CA LEU A 385 2.08 -18.04 -7.61
C LEU A 385 2.80 -17.21 -8.69
N LEU A 386 2.37 -15.97 -8.91
CA LEU A 386 3.01 -15.06 -9.87
C LEU A 386 4.48 -14.81 -9.48
N GLU A 387 4.76 -14.55 -8.20
CA GLU A 387 6.12 -14.38 -7.68
C GLU A 387 7.00 -15.60 -7.97
N GLN A 388 6.49 -16.81 -7.71
CA GLN A 388 7.20 -18.06 -7.98
C GLN A 388 7.43 -18.28 -9.48
N ALA A 389 6.41 -18.04 -10.30
CA ALA A 389 6.52 -18.18 -11.76
C ALA A 389 7.57 -17.22 -12.34
N LEU A 390 7.61 -15.98 -11.87
CA LEU A 390 8.62 -14.98 -12.28
C LEU A 390 10.01 -15.26 -11.72
N ALA A 391 10.10 -15.79 -10.50
CA ALA A 391 11.38 -16.17 -9.90
C ALA A 391 12.10 -17.24 -10.74
N GLU A 392 11.35 -18.21 -11.27
CA GLU A 392 11.88 -19.30 -12.10
C GLU A 392 12.00 -18.96 -13.60
N PHE A 393 11.32 -17.91 -14.05
CA PHE A 393 11.38 -17.48 -15.44
C PHE A 393 12.81 -17.08 -15.83
N GLN A 394 13.27 -17.65 -16.94
CA GLN A 394 14.65 -17.53 -17.43
C GLN A 394 14.85 -16.42 -18.46
N GLY A 395 13.76 -15.86 -19.01
CA GLY A 395 13.78 -14.73 -19.93
C GLY A 395 13.81 -13.40 -19.20
N ALA A 396 13.72 -12.31 -19.97
CA ALA A 396 13.60 -10.97 -19.44
C ALA A 396 12.15 -10.70 -19.02
N PHE A 397 11.93 -9.94 -17.96
CA PHE A 397 10.61 -9.39 -17.71
C PHE A 397 10.67 -7.93 -17.29
N MET A 398 9.60 -7.22 -17.63
CA MET A 398 9.33 -5.86 -17.20
C MET A 398 7.96 -5.83 -16.53
N VAL A 399 7.90 -5.37 -15.29
CA VAL A 399 6.66 -5.30 -14.54
C VAL A 399 6.36 -3.89 -14.09
N VAL A 400 5.14 -3.42 -14.34
CA VAL A 400 4.57 -2.24 -13.70
C VAL A 400 3.74 -2.73 -12.52
N SER A 401 4.04 -2.23 -11.33
CA SER A 401 3.26 -2.56 -10.13
C SER A 401 3.43 -1.45 -9.10
N HIS A 402 2.42 -1.29 -8.25
CA HIS A 402 2.51 -0.50 -7.02
C HIS A 402 2.80 -1.36 -5.78
N ASP A 403 2.83 -2.69 -5.91
CA ASP A 403 3.07 -3.61 -4.80
C ASP A 403 4.57 -3.68 -4.47
N ARG A 404 4.95 -3.02 -3.37
CA ARG A 404 6.33 -2.92 -2.88
C ARG A 404 6.93 -4.29 -2.56
N TYR A 405 6.14 -5.15 -1.93
CA TYR A 405 6.58 -6.50 -1.56
C TYR A 405 6.85 -7.34 -2.80
N PHE A 406 5.94 -7.27 -3.77
CA PHE A 406 6.08 -7.97 -5.05
C PHE A 406 7.33 -7.51 -5.81
N ILE A 407 7.52 -6.19 -5.98
CA ILE A 407 8.70 -5.62 -6.67
C ILE A 407 9.99 -6.10 -6.01
N ARG A 408 10.10 -5.96 -4.68
CA ARG A 408 11.28 -6.36 -3.92
C ARG A 408 11.60 -7.86 -4.03
N THR A 409 10.57 -8.68 -4.25
CA THR A 409 10.71 -10.13 -4.36
C THR A 409 11.18 -10.56 -5.76
N VAL A 410 10.67 -9.93 -6.81
CA VAL A 410 10.87 -10.40 -8.20
C VAL A 410 11.93 -9.61 -8.97
N ALA A 411 11.96 -8.28 -8.83
CA ALA A 411 12.81 -7.41 -9.63
C ALA A 411 14.26 -7.37 -9.12
N LYS A 412 15.20 -7.15 -10.03
CA LYS A 412 16.64 -6.95 -9.73
C LYS A 412 17.09 -5.52 -9.92
N SER A 413 16.34 -4.74 -10.69
CA SER A 413 16.58 -3.32 -10.91
C SER A 413 15.24 -2.65 -11.19
N VAL A 414 15.24 -1.35 -10.98
CA VAL A 414 14.04 -0.51 -11.01
C VAL A 414 14.27 0.62 -12.01
N LEU A 415 13.32 0.82 -12.93
CA LEU A 415 13.21 2.02 -13.74
C LEU A 415 12.17 2.91 -13.06
N GLY A 416 12.63 4.02 -12.50
CA GLY A 416 11.83 4.86 -11.64
C GLY A 416 11.55 6.23 -12.25
N PHE A 417 10.30 6.65 -12.24
CA PHE A 417 9.91 8.02 -12.58
C PHE A 417 10.31 8.98 -11.44
N VAL A 418 11.04 10.03 -11.80
CA VAL A 418 11.37 11.17 -10.92
C VAL A 418 11.02 12.44 -11.70
N GLY A 419 9.86 13.03 -11.42
CA GLY A 419 9.30 14.05 -12.30
C GLY A 419 8.98 13.48 -13.69
N THR A 420 9.57 14.09 -14.73
CA THR A 420 9.48 13.63 -16.13
C THR A 420 10.62 12.72 -16.55
N ASP A 421 11.62 12.52 -15.69
CA ASP A 421 12.77 11.68 -16.00
C ASP A 421 12.49 10.23 -15.59
N ILE A 422 13.04 9.29 -16.35
CA ILE A 422 13.02 7.87 -16.01
C ILE A 422 14.45 7.40 -15.80
N LEU A 423 14.78 7.07 -14.55
CA LEU A 423 16.14 6.75 -14.14
C LEU A 423 16.26 5.29 -13.68
N PRO A 424 17.39 4.62 -13.95
CA PRO A 424 17.65 3.29 -13.42
C PRO A 424 18.13 3.34 -11.96
N PHE A 425 17.66 2.39 -11.16
CA PHE A 425 18.03 2.17 -9.77
C PHE A 425 18.30 0.69 -9.52
N ASP A 426 19.16 0.39 -8.55
CA ASP A 426 19.47 -0.99 -8.16
C ASP A 426 18.33 -1.64 -7.38
N ASP A 427 17.60 -0.85 -6.59
CA ASP A 427 16.49 -1.32 -5.78
C ASP A 427 15.38 -0.26 -5.65
N TYR A 428 14.26 -0.70 -5.08
CA TYR A 428 13.06 0.09 -4.92
C TYR A 428 13.26 1.23 -3.90
N GLU A 429 13.95 0.94 -2.80
CA GLU A 429 14.20 1.88 -1.71
C GLU A 429 15.06 3.08 -2.16
N SER A 430 16.01 2.84 -3.06
CA SER A 430 16.87 3.86 -3.68
C SER A 430 16.07 4.80 -4.57
N TRP A 431 15.21 4.25 -5.43
CA TRP A 431 14.26 5.07 -6.20
C TRP A 431 13.36 5.87 -5.25
N TYR A 432 12.80 5.21 -4.24
CA TYR A 432 11.83 5.84 -3.36
C TYR A 432 12.44 7.04 -2.62
N ARG A 433 13.68 6.91 -2.11
CA ARG A 433 14.40 8.01 -1.47
C ARG A 433 14.60 9.18 -2.43
N GLN A 434 14.99 8.91 -3.67
CA GLN A 434 15.19 9.96 -4.68
C GLN A 434 13.88 10.66 -5.04
N HIS A 435 12.79 9.89 -5.20
CA HIS A 435 11.47 10.40 -5.48
C HIS A 435 10.95 11.31 -4.36
N ARG A 436 11.15 10.92 -3.09
CA ARG A 436 10.84 11.77 -1.95
C ARG A 436 11.59 13.09 -1.96
N LEU A 437 12.90 13.05 -2.19
CA LEU A 437 13.72 14.26 -2.23
C LEU A 437 13.23 15.21 -3.33
N TRP A 438 12.88 14.66 -4.49
CA TRP A 438 12.29 15.44 -5.58
C TRP A 438 10.94 16.08 -5.18
N LEU A 439 10.04 15.33 -4.53
CA LEU A 439 8.76 15.87 -4.03
C LEU A 439 8.98 16.98 -2.98
N GLU A 440 9.92 16.77 -2.06
CA GLU A 440 10.30 17.76 -1.04
C GLU A 440 10.93 19.01 -1.67
N GLU A 441 11.68 18.90 -2.77
CA GLU A 441 12.23 20.07 -3.47
C GLU A 441 11.21 20.82 -4.35
N THR A 442 10.29 20.10 -4.98
CA THR A 442 9.39 20.66 -6.01
C THR A 442 7.99 21.03 -5.53
N VAL A 443 7.42 20.26 -4.59
CA VAL A 443 6.03 20.42 -4.11
C VAL A 443 5.98 21.19 -2.79
N TYR A 444 6.98 20.97 -1.93
CA TYR A 444 7.15 21.69 -0.67
C TYR A 444 8.47 22.44 -0.69
N PRO A 445 8.68 23.44 -1.57
CA PRO A 445 9.93 24.17 -1.57
C PRO A 445 10.19 24.61 -0.15
N VAL A 446 11.16 23.95 0.48
CA VAL A 446 11.57 24.22 1.84
C VAL A 446 11.93 25.68 1.80
N THR A 447 11.10 26.52 2.41
CA THR A 447 11.43 27.91 2.74
C THR A 447 12.85 27.84 3.25
N GLN A 448 13.76 28.42 2.46
CA GLN A 448 15.20 28.25 2.55
C GLN A 448 15.63 27.91 3.98
N ARG A 449 15.90 26.63 4.24
CA ARG A 449 16.64 26.25 5.43
C ARG A 449 18.06 26.74 5.20
N SER A 450 18.29 27.97 5.61
CA SER A 450 19.61 28.48 5.92
C SER A 450 20.30 27.48 6.85
N GLY A 451 21.41 26.91 6.39
CA GLY A 451 22.33 26.18 7.25
C GLY A 451 22.41 24.68 6.97
N ILE A 452 23.46 24.31 6.24
CA ILE A 452 24.14 23.01 6.34
C ILE A 452 24.32 22.67 7.84
N PRO A 453 24.17 21.41 8.29
CA PRO A 453 24.28 21.08 9.70
C PRO A 453 25.65 21.45 10.25
N ALA A 454 25.65 22.42 11.17
CA ALA A 454 26.83 22.83 11.91
C ALA A 454 27.33 21.67 12.79
N SER A 455 28.63 21.58 13.01
CA SER A 455 29.25 20.54 13.85
C SER A 455 28.57 20.45 15.23
N PRO A 456 28.64 19.30 15.95
CA PRO A 456 28.08 19.18 17.30
C PRO A 456 28.56 20.25 18.31
N ALA A 457 29.69 20.91 18.04
CA ALA A 457 30.19 22.03 18.82
C ALA A 457 29.46 23.35 18.50
N GLU A 458 29.12 23.59 17.23
CA GLU A 458 28.37 24.77 16.78
C GLU A 458 26.89 24.69 17.18
N LEU A 459 26.27 23.51 17.12
CA LEU A 459 24.92 23.25 17.63
C LEU A 459 24.80 23.52 19.14
N ARG A 460 25.85 23.22 19.92
CA ARG A 460 25.92 23.56 21.35
C ARG A 460 26.09 25.06 21.59
N ARG A 461 26.87 25.74 20.76
CA ARG A 461 27.09 27.19 20.85
C ARG A 461 25.82 27.96 20.46
N ALA A 462 25.14 27.56 19.38
CA ALA A 462 23.87 28.13 18.95
C ALA A 462 22.78 27.97 20.02
N ARG A 463 22.64 26.77 20.61
CA ARG A 463 21.70 26.55 21.73
C ARG A 463 22.05 27.36 22.98
N ALA A 464 23.33 27.60 23.26
CA ALA A 464 23.74 28.46 24.36
C ALA A 464 23.43 29.95 24.09
N GLU A 465 23.62 30.40 22.85
CA GLU A 465 23.28 31.76 22.41
C GLU A 465 21.76 31.99 22.39
N GLN A 466 20.96 31.04 21.91
CA GLN A 466 19.49 31.10 21.96
C GLN A 466 18.97 31.12 23.40
N ARG A 467 19.52 30.30 24.31
CA ARG A 467 19.18 30.36 25.74
C ARG A 467 19.52 31.71 26.38
N LEU A 468 20.64 32.31 26.00
CA LEU A 468 21.03 33.63 26.47
C LEU A 468 20.10 34.72 25.93
N ALA A 469 19.71 34.63 24.66
CA ALA A 469 18.76 35.54 24.03
C ALA A 469 17.39 35.46 24.71
N LEU A 470 16.86 34.25 24.92
CA LEU A 470 15.59 34.03 25.63
C LEU A 470 15.63 34.60 27.06
N SER A 471 16.73 34.39 27.78
CA SER A 471 16.91 34.97 29.12
C SER A 471 17.00 36.50 29.12
N ARG A 472 17.50 37.13 28.05
CA ARG A 472 17.54 38.59 27.92
C ARG A 472 16.15 39.12 27.62
N THR A 473 15.46 38.55 26.63
CA THR A 473 14.09 38.94 26.27
C THR A 473 13.15 38.84 27.47
N LYS A 474 13.25 37.76 28.26
CA LYS A 474 12.46 37.60 29.49
C LYS A 474 12.69 38.71 30.52
N LYS A 475 13.95 39.13 30.72
CA LYS A 475 14.26 40.27 31.61
C LYS A 475 13.73 41.59 31.06
N ASP A 476 13.79 41.78 29.75
CA ASP A 476 13.24 42.99 29.13
C ASP A 476 11.72 43.06 29.30
N ILE A 477 11.01 41.93 29.16
CA ILE A 477 9.57 41.82 29.45
C ILE A 477 9.29 42.21 30.90
N GLU A 478 9.99 41.60 31.87
CA GLU A 478 9.80 41.90 33.31
C GLU A 478 9.96 43.41 33.61
N ILE A 479 10.96 44.06 32.99
CA ILE A 479 11.19 45.51 33.15
C ILE A 479 10.02 46.34 32.57
N ARG A 480 9.50 45.97 31.40
CA ARG A 480 8.39 46.73 30.76
C ARG A 480 7.06 46.46 31.46
N GLU A 481 6.80 45.24 31.93
CA GLU A 481 5.64 44.93 32.76
C GLU A 481 5.65 45.74 34.07
N GLU A 482 6.82 45.88 34.70
CA GLU A 482 6.96 46.69 35.91
C GLU A 482 6.75 48.17 35.64
N ALA A 483 7.23 48.69 34.51
CA ALA A 483 6.96 50.06 34.07
C ALA A 483 5.46 50.30 33.79
N CYS A 484 4.78 49.36 33.13
CA CYS A 484 3.33 49.44 32.90
C CYS A 484 2.56 49.41 34.23
N ARG A 485 2.94 48.52 35.15
CA ARG A 485 2.31 48.42 36.47
C ARG A 485 2.48 49.69 37.29
N LEU A 486 3.66 50.33 37.25
CA LEU A 486 3.91 51.61 37.93
C LEU A 486 3.05 52.74 37.32
N PHE A 487 2.81 52.72 36.02
CA PHE A 487 1.93 53.66 35.35
C PHE A 487 0.46 53.47 35.78
N GLU A 488 -0.02 52.22 35.84
CA GLU A 488 -1.38 51.88 36.28
C GLU A 488 -1.64 52.18 37.77
N GLN A 489 -0.61 52.11 38.60
CA GLN A 489 -0.70 52.40 40.04
C GLN A 489 -0.62 53.90 40.37
N ALA A 490 -0.16 54.73 39.43
CA ALA A 490 -0.12 56.17 39.61
C ALA A 490 -1.53 56.78 39.49
N ASP A 491 -1.85 57.69 40.41
CA ASP A 491 -3.18 58.28 40.57
C ASP A 491 -3.63 58.98 39.27
N ALA A 492 -4.85 58.66 38.78
CA ALA A 492 -5.31 59.05 37.44
C ALA A 492 -5.37 60.58 37.19
N SER A 493 -5.32 61.38 38.25
CA SER A 493 -5.26 62.85 38.19
C SER A 493 -3.88 63.43 37.89
N ALA A 494 -2.82 62.60 37.91
CA ALA A 494 -1.44 63.02 37.69
C ALA A 494 -0.95 62.82 36.23
N HIS A 495 -1.68 62.07 35.41
CA HIS A 495 -1.30 61.72 34.04
C HIS A 495 -1.70 62.81 33.04
N LYS A 496 -0.76 63.23 32.19
CA LYS A 496 -1.03 64.12 31.04
C LYS A 496 -1.35 63.28 29.80
N ALA A 497 -1.90 63.89 28.76
CA ALA A 497 -2.17 63.22 27.49
C ALA A 497 -0.90 62.56 26.88
N GLU A 498 0.26 63.20 27.04
CA GLU A 498 1.57 62.67 26.62
C GLU A 498 1.98 61.39 27.37
N ASP A 499 1.48 61.19 28.59
CA ASP A 499 1.80 60.03 29.41
C ASP A 499 1.02 58.78 28.93
N TYR A 500 -0.21 58.97 28.43
CA TYR A 500 -0.99 57.90 27.79
C TYR A 500 -0.43 57.47 26.43
N GLU A 501 0.15 58.38 25.65
CA GLU A 501 0.86 58.03 24.41
C GLU A 501 2.12 57.20 24.71
N ARG A 502 2.87 57.55 25.77
CA ARG A 502 3.99 56.74 26.23
C ARG A 502 3.56 55.37 26.72
N TYR A 503 2.42 55.28 27.42
CA TYR A 503 1.87 54.01 27.87
C TYR A 503 1.44 53.11 26.70
N ALA A 504 0.79 53.67 25.68
CA ALA A 504 0.45 52.94 24.46
C ALA A 504 1.72 52.45 23.71
N GLY A 505 2.78 53.26 23.69
CA GLY A 505 4.08 52.85 23.16
C GLY A 505 4.71 51.69 23.95
N LEU A 506 4.65 51.73 25.28
CA LEU A 506 5.14 50.65 26.15
C LEU A 506 4.37 49.34 25.93
N LEU A 507 3.04 49.40 25.73
CA LEU A 507 2.23 48.22 25.42
C LEU A 507 2.61 47.62 24.06
N GLY A 508 2.85 48.46 23.03
CA GLY A 508 3.33 47.98 21.74
C GLY A 508 4.72 47.32 21.82
N GLU A 509 5.64 47.91 22.57
CA GLU A 509 6.96 47.30 22.83
C GLU A 509 6.84 45.97 23.58
N LEU A 510 5.86 45.83 24.48
CA LEU A 510 5.59 44.61 25.22
C LEU A 510 5.09 43.49 24.30
N ASP A 511 4.14 43.81 23.42
CA ASP A 511 3.61 42.86 22.43
C ASP A 511 4.71 42.35 21.50
N ASP A 512 5.59 43.24 21.02
CA ASP A 512 6.75 42.87 20.21
C ASP A 512 7.74 41.96 20.96
N LEU A 513 7.96 42.22 22.26
CA LEU A 513 8.82 41.39 23.11
C LEU A 513 8.23 40.01 23.37
N TYR A 514 6.90 39.89 23.55
CA TYR A 514 6.24 38.59 23.68
C TYR A 514 6.26 37.79 22.39
N GLN A 515 5.99 38.41 21.24
CA GLN A 515 6.13 37.74 19.95
C GLN A 515 7.55 37.19 19.77
N ARG A 516 8.56 38.02 20.04
CA ARG A 516 9.96 37.59 19.99
C ARG A 516 10.28 36.48 21.01
N TYR A 517 9.62 36.46 22.16
CA TYR A 517 9.78 35.38 23.15
C TYR A 517 9.19 34.06 22.63
N PHE A 518 8.00 34.09 22.03
CA PHE A 518 7.35 32.91 21.45
C PHE A 518 8.12 32.36 20.24
N ASP A 519 8.61 33.24 19.36
CA ASP A 519 9.46 32.84 18.22
C ASP A 519 10.73 32.11 18.72
N LEU A 520 11.37 32.64 19.79
CA LEU A 520 12.55 32.01 20.38
C LEU A 520 12.25 30.70 21.12
N GLU A 521 11.03 30.51 21.66
CA GLU A 521 10.60 29.23 22.24
C GLU A 521 10.30 28.18 21.16
N GLU A 522 9.63 28.56 20.07
CA GLU A 522 9.39 27.67 18.92
C GLU A 522 10.69 27.23 18.25
N GLU A 523 11.69 28.11 18.17
CA GLU A 523 13.02 27.76 17.65
C GLU A 523 13.79 26.77 18.55
N MET A 524 13.43 26.64 19.83
CA MET A 524 14.06 25.69 20.77
C MET A 524 13.34 24.34 20.89
N ALA A 525 12.07 24.25 20.49
CA ALA A 525 11.24 23.04 20.51
C ALA A 525 11.58 22.11 19.34
#